data_AF-A0A8C4VVX3-F1
#
_entry.id   AF-A0A8C4VVX3-F1
#
_cell.length_a   1.000
_cell.length_b   1.000
_cell.length_c   1.000
_cell.angle_alpha   90.00
_cell.angle_beta   90.00
_cell.angle_gamma   90.00
#
_symmetry.space_group_name_H-M   'P 1'
#
loop_
_entity.id
_entity.type
_entity.pdbx_description
1 polymer ?
#
loop_
_entity_poly.entity_id
_entity_poly.type
_entity_poly.pdbx_seq_one_letter_code
_entity_poly.pdbx_strand_id
1 'polypeptide(L)'
;MAIHLLEDWCKGMNIDPRNCLLVTGVLEAVDEGSIEPILRSSTEYLCKCTMRGRIFVREEGAFAVLCELPSAVDPLQVPGTIAVDDGEWKVITTGSQPSPAPTADVEFLKKMSNFLGKEGKTLADMPGLLGLKPRAPQQETAPSPDEWVKALGQALGKVMPPHPESSPYRKLRLFSGGPTPIPGEEAFEPWLEHTTEMLQEWAVPEAEKRRRLVECLRGPALDVIRTLKLGNPGVKVRDCLEALDHAFGRTEGSEDVYCKFLNARQQKGEKVSAYVQRLEKLLQRAIMRGAVAVEQMDRTRLAQIVRGIQYQNPILLHLRLRERQDNPPSYSRLIKEVREEEERQAAGEVWEEEVTILVANETRRD
;
A
#
# COMPACT_ATOMS: atom_id res chain seq x y z
N MET A 1 1.60 -14.62 -12.11
CA MET A 1 1.12 -15.74 -11.26
C MET A 1 0.24 -16.71 -12.05
N ALA A 2 -0.83 -16.25 -12.70
CA ALA A 2 -1.74 -17.14 -13.41
C ALA A 2 -1.14 -17.94 -14.60
N ILE A 3 -0.09 -17.43 -15.27
CA ILE A 3 0.65 -18.21 -16.29
C ILE A 3 1.42 -19.38 -15.67
N HIS A 4 2.07 -19.18 -14.51
CA HIS A 4 2.75 -20.27 -13.81
C HIS A 4 1.75 -21.31 -13.29
N LEU A 5 0.57 -20.86 -12.85
CA LEU A 5 -0.52 -21.77 -12.49
C LEU A 5 -0.97 -22.63 -13.68
N LEU A 6 -1.14 -22.02 -14.86
CA LEU A 6 -1.44 -22.75 -16.11
C LEU A 6 -0.33 -23.76 -16.44
N GLU A 7 0.93 -23.34 -16.45
CA GLU A 7 2.07 -24.21 -16.77
C GLU A 7 2.20 -25.39 -15.79
N ASP A 8 2.08 -25.15 -14.49
CA ASP A 8 2.22 -26.18 -13.46
C ASP A 8 1.03 -27.14 -13.44
N TRP A 9 -0.17 -26.64 -13.73
CA TRP A 9 -1.36 -27.49 -13.86
C TRP A 9 -1.30 -28.36 -15.12
N CYS A 10 -0.88 -27.80 -16.26
CA CYS A 10 -0.63 -28.57 -17.49
C CYS A 10 0.43 -29.66 -17.28
N LYS A 11 1.53 -29.36 -16.56
CA LYS A 11 2.56 -30.35 -16.18
C LYS A 11 1.96 -31.48 -15.34
N GLY A 12 1.12 -31.15 -14.35
CA GLY A 12 0.47 -32.15 -13.49
C GLY A 12 -0.50 -33.08 -14.22
N MET A 13 -1.11 -32.60 -15.31
CA MET A 13 -2.06 -33.37 -16.13
C MET A 13 -1.44 -33.99 -17.39
N ASN A 14 -0.15 -33.75 -17.65
CA ASN A 14 0.58 -34.18 -18.85
C ASN A 14 -0.09 -33.69 -20.16
N ILE A 15 -0.52 -32.43 -20.17
CA ILE A 15 -1.15 -31.76 -21.32
C ILE A 15 -0.18 -30.69 -21.86
N ASP A 16 -0.11 -30.53 -23.18
CA ASP A 16 0.71 -29.47 -23.77
C ASP A 16 0.13 -28.09 -23.41
N PRO A 17 0.86 -27.23 -22.68
CA PRO A 17 0.38 -25.91 -22.29
C PRO A 17 -0.01 -25.02 -23.47
N ARG A 18 0.55 -25.25 -24.67
CA ARG A 18 0.20 -24.51 -25.90
C ARG A 18 -1.21 -24.78 -26.40
N ASN A 19 -1.79 -25.90 -25.98
CA ASN A 19 -3.15 -26.32 -26.29
C ASN A 19 -4.10 -26.02 -25.13
N CYS A 20 -3.64 -25.30 -24.10
CA CYS A 20 -4.45 -25.01 -22.92
C CYS A 20 -4.74 -23.53 -22.76
N LEU A 21 -5.90 -23.27 -22.17
CA LEU A 21 -6.32 -21.95 -21.74
C LEU A 21 -6.75 -22.03 -20.27
N LEU A 22 -6.41 -20.99 -19.51
CA LEU A 22 -6.85 -20.82 -18.13
C LEU A 22 -7.87 -19.68 -18.08
N VAL A 23 -9.05 -19.98 -17.57
CA VAL A 23 -10.09 -18.99 -17.30
C VAL A 23 -10.11 -18.69 -15.82
N THR A 24 -9.97 -17.43 -15.41
CA THR A 24 -10.04 -17.01 -14.01
C THR A 24 -11.19 -16.02 -13.78
N GLY A 25 -11.66 -15.93 -12.53
CA GLY A 25 -12.82 -15.10 -12.17
C GLY A 25 -14.17 -15.82 -12.28
N VAL A 26 -14.19 -17.16 -12.31
CA VAL A 26 -15.44 -17.93 -12.31
C VAL A 26 -16.02 -17.97 -10.89
N LEU A 27 -17.18 -17.38 -10.67
CA LEU A 27 -17.83 -17.36 -9.36
C LEU A 27 -18.33 -18.75 -8.95
N GLU A 28 -18.42 -19.00 -7.64
CA GLU A 28 -18.90 -20.27 -7.08
C GLU A 28 -20.35 -20.62 -7.47
N ALA A 29 -21.17 -19.61 -7.77
CA ALA A 29 -22.55 -19.78 -8.20
C ALA A 29 -22.67 -20.37 -9.63
N VAL A 30 -21.59 -20.36 -10.42
CA VAL A 30 -21.60 -20.85 -11.81
C VAL A 30 -21.46 -22.37 -11.84
N ASP A 31 -22.43 -23.05 -12.46
CA ASP A 31 -22.39 -24.50 -12.61
C ASP A 31 -21.29 -24.97 -13.58
N GLU A 32 -20.67 -26.10 -13.26
CA GLU A 32 -19.57 -26.69 -14.02
C GLU A 32 -19.99 -27.01 -15.47
N GLY A 33 -21.24 -27.42 -15.69
CA GLY A 33 -21.79 -27.71 -17.02
C GLY A 33 -22.06 -26.47 -17.87
N SER A 34 -22.14 -25.28 -17.28
CA SER A 34 -22.43 -24.02 -17.99
C SER A 34 -21.18 -23.32 -18.53
N ILE A 35 -19.99 -23.66 -18.02
CA ILE A 35 -18.74 -22.96 -18.35
C ILE A 35 -18.32 -23.22 -19.81
N GLU A 36 -18.31 -24.47 -20.27
CA GLU A 36 -17.93 -24.75 -21.66
C GLU A 36 -18.91 -24.12 -22.69
N PRO A 37 -20.25 -24.19 -22.52
CA PRO A 37 -21.19 -23.48 -23.39
C PRO A 37 -20.92 -21.97 -23.48
N ILE A 38 -20.66 -21.31 -22.35
CA ILE A 38 -20.33 -19.88 -22.30
C ILE A 38 -19.04 -19.60 -23.10
N LEU A 39 -18.00 -20.41 -22.91
CA LEU A 39 -16.74 -20.25 -23.64
C LEU A 39 -16.94 -20.45 -25.16
N ARG A 40 -17.72 -21.45 -25.57
CA ARG A 40 -18.04 -21.70 -26.99
C ARG A 40 -18.82 -20.55 -27.63
N SER A 41 -19.74 -19.94 -26.88
CA SER A 41 -20.55 -18.81 -27.36
C SER A 41 -19.74 -17.52 -27.47
N SER A 42 -18.66 -17.38 -26.70
CA SER A 42 -17.86 -16.15 -26.66
C SER A 42 -16.93 -15.98 -27.88
N THR A 43 -16.48 -17.07 -28.49
CA THR A 43 -15.54 -17.01 -29.61
C THR A 43 -15.54 -18.30 -30.42
N GLU A 44 -15.51 -18.17 -31.75
CA GLU A 44 -15.50 -19.29 -32.70
C GLU A 44 -14.29 -20.23 -32.48
N TYR A 45 -13.15 -19.71 -32.02
CA TYR A 45 -11.96 -20.50 -31.70
C TYR A 45 -12.11 -21.39 -30.44
N LEU A 46 -13.02 -21.03 -29.54
CA LEU A 46 -13.30 -21.77 -28.31
C LEU A 46 -14.41 -22.82 -28.51
N CYS A 47 -14.93 -22.97 -29.74
CA CYS A 47 -16.05 -23.87 -30.06
C CYS A 47 -15.80 -25.34 -29.69
N LYS A 48 -14.54 -25.76 -29.57
CA LYS A 48 -14.10 -27.13 -29.25
C LYS A 48 -13.30 -27.22 -27.95
N CYS A 49 -13.37 -26.21 -27.08
CA CYS A 49 -12.71 -26.29 -25.77
C CYS A 49 -13.37 -27.39 -24.91
N THR A 50 -12.53 -28.14 -24.21
CA THR A 50 -12.93 -29.18 -23.25
C THR A 50 -12.41 -28.82 -21.88
N MET A 51 -13.27 -28.77 -20.88
CA MET A 51 -12.85 -28.53 -19.50
C MET A 51 -12.07 -29.73 -18.99
N ARG A 52 -10.90 -29.49 -18.41
CA ARG A 52 -10.04 -30.53 -17.81
C ARG A 52 -10.03 -30.48 -16.29
N GLY A 53 -10.29 -29.32 -15.70
CA GLY A 53 -10.52 -29.21 -14.28
C GLY A 53 -10.77 -27.80 -13.80
N ARG A 54 -11.14 -27.69 -12.52
CA ARG A 54 -11.36 -26.42 -11.80
C ARG A 54 -10.62 -26.44 -10.46
N ILE A 55 -10.06 -25.30 -10.07
CA ILE A 55 -9.38 -25.11 -8.79
C ILE A 55 -9.89 -23.81 -8.16
N PHE A 56 -10.18 -23.85 -6.86
CA PHE A 56 -10.53 -22.63 -6.13
C PHE A 56 -9.28 -21.85 -5.75
N VAL A 57 -9.17 -20.61 -6.22
CA VAL A 57 -8.04 -19.72 -5.96
C VAL A 57 -8.42 -18.77 -4.82
N ARG A 58 -7.97 -19.09 -3.60
CA ARG A 58 -8.29 -18.32 -2.39
C ARG A 58 -7.92 -16.83 -2.48
N GLU A 59 -6.86 -16.51 -3.19
CA GLU A 59 -6.37 -15.12 -3.38
C GLU A 59 -7.31 -14.29 -4.26
N GLU A 60 -8.01 -14.93 -5.20
CA GLU A 60 -8.98 -14.28 -6.10
C GLU A 60 -10.42 -14.44 -5.61
N GLY A 61 -10.67 -15.30 -4.61
CA GLY A 61 -12.01 -15.62 -4.12
C GLY A 61 -12.91 -16.27 -5.18
N ALA A 62 -12.31 -16.84 -6.22
CA ALA A 62 -13.00 -17.36 -7.40
C ALA A 62 -12.34 -18.65 -7.91
N PHE A 63 -13.03 -19.37 -8.80
CA PHE A 63 -12.50 -20.54 -9.47
C PHE A 63 -11.66 -20.16 -10.69
N ALA A 64 -10.57 -20.91 -10.86
CA ALA A 64 -9.81 -20.99 -12.09
C ALA A 64 -10.13 -22.31 -12.79
N VAL A 65 -10.35 -22.26 -14.10
CA VAL A 65 -10.77 -23.39 -14.92
C VAL A 65 -9.76 -23.61 -16.03
N LEU A 66 -9.25 -24.83 -16.13
CA LEU A 66 -8.35 -25.25 -17.19
C LEU A 66 -9.16 -25.89 -18.32
N CYS A 67 -9.05 -25.34 -19.53
CA CYS A 67 -9.64 -25.95 -20.72
C CYS A 67 -8.56 -26.32 -21.74
N GLU A 68 -8.74 -27.45 -22.41
CA GLU A 68 -7.90 -27.94 -23.48
C GLU A 68 -8.58 -27.71 -24.84
N LEU A 69 -7.79 -27.23 -25.79
CA LEU A 69 -8.13 -26.99 -27.18
C LEU A 69 -7.60 -28.15 -28.05
N PRO A 70 -8.28 -28.49 -29.14
CA PRO A 70 -7.84 -29.56 -30.05
C PRO A 70 -6.55 -29.22 -30.82
N SER A 71 -6.20 -27.93 -30.91
CA SER A 71 -5.00 -27.44 -31.59
C SER A 71 -4.46 -26.19 -30.88
N ALA A 72 -3.16 -25.93 -31.00
CA ALA A 72 -2.54 -24.73 -30.48
C ALA A 72 -3.15 -23.48 -31.15
N VAL A 73 -3.62 -22.54 -30.33
CA VAL A 73 -4.24 -21.29 -30.80
C VAL A 73 -3.25 -20.13 -30.61
N ASP A 74 -3.20 -19.25 -31.61
CA ASP A 74 -2.43 -18.00 -31.51
C ASP A 74 -3.03 -17.12 -30.38
N PRO A 75 -2.23 -16.71 -29.38
CA PRO A 75 -2.68 -15.86 -28.27
C PRO A 75 -3.42 -14.58 -28.70
N LEU A 76 -3.16 -14.08 -29.92
CA LEU A 76 -3.80 -12.89 -30.47
C LEU A 76 -5.26 -13.11 -30.92
N GLN A 77 -5.68 -14.36 -31.10
CA GLN A 77 -7.05 -14.70 -31.52
C GLN A 77 -7.98 -15.06 -30.36
N VAL A 78 -7.44 -15.16 -29.15
CA VAL A 78 -8.21 -15.45 -27.93
C VAL A 78 -8.47 -14.13 -27.20
N PRO A 79 -9.73 -13.77 -26.91
CA PRO A 79 -10.03 -12.57 -26.14
C PRO A 79 -9.46 -12.70 -24.73
N GLY A 80 -8.69 -11.71 -24.27
CA GLY A 80 -8.11 -11.70 -22.92
C GLY A 80 -9.15 -11.57 -21.79
N THR A 81 -10.34 -11.11 -22.13
CA THR A 81 -11.49 -10.99 -21.23
C THR A 81 -12.77 -11.38 -21.96
N ILE A 82 -13.62 -12.18 -21.32
CA ILE A 82 -14.96 -12.56 -21.79
C ILE A 82 -15.97 -11.94 -20.84
N ALA A 83 -16.90 -11.12 -21.36
CA ALA A 83 -18.03 -10.62 -20.59
C ALA A 83 -19.07 -11.72 -20.42
N VAL A 84 -19.54 -11.92 -19.19
CA VAL A 84 -20.57 -12.89 -18.80
C VAL A 84 -21.62 -12.21 -17.93
N ASP A 85 -22.80 -12.81 -17.82
CA ASP A 85 -23.93 -12.24 -17.09
C ASP A 85 -23.59 -11.90 -15.62
N ASP A 86 -22.68 -12.66 -15.00
CA ASP A 86 -22.23 -12.50 -13.61
C ASP A 86 -20.86 -11.80 -13.46
N GLY A 87 -20.32 -11.17 -14.51
CA GLY A 87 -19.07 -10.39 -14.44
C GLY A 87 -18.15 -10.53 -15.65
N GLU A 88 -16.84 -10.54 -15.40
CA GLU A 88 -15.82 -10.66 -16.45
C GLU A 88 -14.89 -11.83 -16.15
N TRP A 89 -14.75 -12.74 -17.11
CA TRP A 89 -13.80 -13.85 -17.05
C TRP A 89 -12.51 -13.49 -17.78
N LYS A 90 -11.36 -13.76 -17.16
CA LYS A 90 -10.05 -13.50 -17.77
C LYS A 90 -9.50 -14.77 -18.39
N VAL A 91 -9.10 -14.70 -19.65
CA VAL A 91 -8.56 -15.86 -20.40
C VAL A 91 -7.06 -15.70 -20.59
N ILE A 92 -6.32 -16.74 -20.24
CA ILE A 92 -4.86 -16.74 -20.20
C ILE A 92 -4.35 -17.93 -21.01
N THR A 93 -3.42 -17.68 -21.93
CA THR A 93 -2.73 -18.69 -22.76
C THR A 93 -1.22 -18.52 -22.65
N THR A 94 -0.44 -19.58 -22.94
CA THR A 94 1.03 -19.58 -22.78
C THR A 94 1.81 -18.75 -23.80
N GLY A 95 1.16 -17.87 -24.55
CA GLY A 95 1.82 -16.83 -25.35
C GLY A 95 1.32 -15.41 -25.08
N SER A 96 0.45 -15.23 -24.07
CA SER A 96 0.09 -13.92 -23.53
C SER A 96 1.21 -13.44 -22.58
N GLN A 97 2.40 -13.19 -23.13
CA GLN A 97 3.37 -12.32 -22.46
C GLN A 97 3.17 -10.90 -23.00
N PRO A 98 2.83 -9.91 -22.16
CA PRO A 98 3.28 -8.56 -22.46
C PRO A 98 4.81 -8.59 -22.38
N SER A 99 5.46 -8.57 -23.54
CA SER A 99 6.90 -8.29 -23.62
C SER A 99 7.20 -7.04 -22.78
N PRO A 100 8.32 -7.00 -22.04
CA PRO A 100 8.78 -5.75 -21.43
C PRO A 100 8.94 -4.70 -22.55
N ALA A 101 8.40 -3.50 -22.33
CA ALA A 101 8.31 -2.37 -23.28
C ALA A 101 9.68 -1.89 -23.85
N PRO A 102 9.74 -0.98 -24.84
CA PRO A 102 8.92 -0.73 -26.03
C PRO A 102 9.81 -0.86 -27.30
N THR A 103 9.70 -1.95 -28.04
CA THR A 103 10.35 -2.07 -29.37
C THR A 103 9.41 -2.63 -30.44
N ALA A 104 8.29 -3.24 -30.02
CA ALA A 104 7.28 -3.80 -30.90
C ALA A 104 6.47 -2.75 -31.69
N ASP A 105 6.43 -1.48 -31.24
CA ASP A 105 5.69 -0.43 -31.94
C ASP A 105 6.25 -0.16 -33.34
N VAL A 106 7.57 -0.24 -33.53
CA VAL A 106 8.20 0.05 -34.83
C VAL A 106 8.02 -1.10 -35.82
N GLU A 107 8.08 -2.34 -35.36
CA GLU A 107 7.86 -3.51 -36.22
C GLU A 107 6.39 -3.71 -36.57
N PHE A 108 5.48 -3.50 -35.62
CA PHE A 108 4.05 -3.52 -35.87
C PHE A 108 3.65 -2.41 -36.85
N LEU A 109 4.12 -1.18 -36.66
CA LEU A 109 3.87 -0.07 -37.58
C LEU A 109 4.45 -0.34 -38.98
N LYS A 110 5.64 -0.94 -39.08
CA LYS A 110 6.22 -1.37 -40.38
C LYS A 110 5.42 -2.47 -41.04
N LYS A 111 4.91 -3.45 -40.27
CA LYS A 111 4.12 -4.56 -40.80
C LYS A 111 2.75 -4.08 -41.26
N MET A 112 2.15 -3.17 -40.50
CA MET A 112 0.88 -2.52 -40.83
C MET A 112 1.01 -1.58 -42.05
N SER A 113 2.08 -0.78 -42.14
CA SER A 113 2.35 0.06 -43.32
C SER A 113 2.56 -0.79 -44.58
N ASN A 114 3.27 -1.92 -44.43
CA ASN A 114 3.49 -2.86 -45.54
C ASN A 114 2.21 -3.58 -45.96
N PHE A 115 1.26 -3.80 -45.04
CA PHE A 115 -0.02 -4.43 -45.34
C PHE A 115 -0.97 -3.46 -46.06
N LEU A 116 -1.07 -2.22 -45.57
CA LEU A 116 -1.88 -1.17 -46.19
C LEU A 116 -1.39 -0.80 -47.60
N GLY A 117 -0.06 -0.73 -47.78
CA GLY A 117 0.54 -0.48 -49.10
C GLY A 117 0.30 -1.59 -50.11
N LYS A 118 0.17 -2.86 -49.68
CA LYS A 118 -0.15 -3.99 -50.56
C LYS A 118 -1.60 -4.00 -51.03
N GLU A 119 -2.52 -3.42 -50.25
CA GLU A 119 -3.93 -3.27 -50.61
C GLU A 119 -4.25 -1.97 -51.36
N GLY A 120 -3.24 -1.11 -51.62
CA GLY A 120 -3.43 0.18 -52.31
C GLY A 120 -4.20 1.22 -51.50
N LYS A 121 -4.28 1.06 -50.17
CA LYS A 121 -5.01 1.97 -49.26
C LYS A 121 -4.05 2.79 -48.42
N THR A 122 -4.45 4.01 -48.06
CA THR A 122 -3.66 4.91 -47.21
C THR A 122 -4.30 5.11 -45.84
N LEU A 123 -3.51 5.48 -44.83
CA LEU A 123 -4.00 5.75 -43.46
C LEU A 123 -5.07 6.85 -43.39
N ALA A 124 -5.22 7.66 -44.45
CA ALA A 124 -6.27 8.66 -44.59
C ALA A 124 -7.67 8.07 -44.84
N ASP A 125 -7.77 6.80 -45.25
CA ASP A 125 -9.03 6.14 -45.64
C ASP A 125 -9.71 5.40 -44.47
N MET A 126 -9.03 5.30 -43.32
CA MET A 126 -9.49 4.62 -42.11
C MET A 126 -10.77 5.17 -41.45
N PRO A 127 -11.13 6.47 -41.55
CA PRO A 127 -12.38 6.96 -40.97
C PRO A 127 -13.64 6.31 -41.55
N GLY A 128 -13.58 5.79 -42.78
CA GLY A 128 -14.70 5.09 -43.42
C GLY A 128 -14.97 3.67 -42.88
N LEU A 129 -13.97 3.02 -42.27
CA LEU A 129 -14.07 1.62 -41.79
C LEU A 129 -14.59 1.50 -40.35
N LEU A 130 -14.53 2.58 -39.56
CA LEU A 130 -14.96 2.60 -38.15
C LEU A 130 -16.42 3.06 -37.96
N GLY A 131 -17.22 3.13 -39.04
CA GLY A 131 -18.64 3.45 -38.96
C GLY A 131 -18.98 4.87 -38.47
N LEU A 132 -17.99 5.78 -38.42
CA LEU A 132 -18.24 7.17 -38.07
C LEU A 132 -18.78 7.90 -39.30
N LYS A 133 -20.08 8.20 -39.25
CA LYS A 133 -20.85 8.89 -40.30
C LYS A 133 -20.12 10.16 -40.75
N PRO A 134 -19.91 10.41 -42.06
CA PRO A 134 -19.28 11.63 -42.51
C PRO A 134 -20.25 12.79 -42.32
N ARG A 135 -19.90 13.77 -41.50
CA ARG A 135 -20.48 15.12 -41.62
C ARG A 135 -19.69 15.85 -42.70
N ALA A 136 -20.32 16.05 -43.86
CA ALA A 136 -19.77 16.86 -44.93
C ALA A 136 -19.78 18.37 -44.55
N PRO A 137 -19.10 19.23 -45.32
CA PRO A 137 -17.69 19.55 -45.15
C PRO A 137 -17.55 20.98 -44.63
N GLN A 138 -16.80 21.18 -43.55
CA GLN A 138 -16.24 22.49 -43.25
C GLN A 138 -14.73 22.42 -43.39
N GLN A 139 -14.28 23.26 -44.30
CA GLN A 139 -12.98 23.38 -44.87
C GLN A 139 -12.07 24.06 -43.85
N GLU A 140 -11.51 23.30 -42.91
CA GLU A 140 -10.49 23.82 -42.01
C GLU A 140 -9.32 22.84 -41.95
N THR A 141 -8.23 23.32 -42.54
CA THR A 141 -6.83 22.91 -42.49
C THR A 141 -6.52 21.70 -41.62
N ALA A 142 -5.92 20.67 -42.23
CA ALA A 142 -5.38 19.50 -41.53
C ALA A 142 -4.59 19.98 -40.29
N PRO A 143 -4.91 19.48 -39.07
CA PRO A 143 -4.16 19.86 -37.87
C PRO A 143 -2.70 19.50 -38.09
N SER A 144 -1.80 20.39 -37.70
CA SER A 144 -0.37 20.14 -37.91
C SER A 144 0.06 18.87 -37.16
N PRO A 145 1.12 18.17 -37.61
CA PRO A 145 1.61 16.96 -36.95
C PRO A 145 1.80 17.13 -35.44
N ASP A 146 2.16 18.32 -34.97
CA ASP A 146 2.34 18.63 -33.54
C ASP A 146 1.02 18.69 -32.76
N GLU A 147 -0.08 19.12 -33.38
CA GLU A 147 -1.41 19.14 -32.75
C GLU A 147 -1.98 17.73 -32.63
N TRP A 148 -1.73 16.88 -33.63
CA TRP A 148 -2.06 15.45 -33.56
C TRP A 148 -1.21 14.71 -32.54
N VAL A 149 0.10 14.99 -32.43
CA VAL A 149 0.95 14.42 -31.38
C VAL A 149 0.47 14.84 -29.99
N LYS A 150 0.05 16.11 -29.83
CA LYS A 150 -0.52 16.60 -28.57
C LYS A 150 -1.87 15.94 -28.25
N ALA A 151 -2.75 15.80 -29.24
CA ALA A 151 -4.05 15.15 -29.08
C ALA A 151 -3.90 13.65 -28.78
N LEU A 152 -2.95 12.98 -29.44
CA LEU A 152 -2.62 11.58 -29.21
C LEU A 152 -1.98 11.38 -27.83
N GLY A 153 -1.10 12.28 -27.39
CA GLY A 153 -0.53 12.28 -26.04
C GLY A 153 -1.58 12.47 -24.96
N GLN A 154 -2.59 13.31 -25.20
CA GLN A 154 -3.72 13.50 -24.28
C GLN A 154 -4.70 12.33 -24.28
N ALA A 155 -4.89 11.67 -25.42
CA ALA A 155 -5.73 10.48 -25.53
C ALA A 155 -5.07 9.25 -24.88
N LEU A 156 -3.77 9.04 -25.11
CA LEU A 156 -2.98 7.99 -24.48
C LEU A 156 -2.89 8.19 -22.96
N GLY A 157 -2.75 9.43 -22.49
CA GLY A 157 -2.78 9.77 -21.06
C GLY A 157 -4.14 9.52 -20.38
N LYS A 158 -5.22 9.36 -21.15
CA LYS A 158 -6.57 9.01 -20.63
C LYS A 158 -6.88 7.52 -20.69
N VAL A 159 -6.18 6.75 -21.54
CA VAL A 159 -6.40 5.32 -21.75
C VAL A 159 -5.44 4.46 -20.92
N MET A 160 -4.29 5.00 -20.54
CA MET A 160 -3.40 4.35 -19.58
C MET A 160 -3.87 4.69 -18.15
N PRO A 161 -4.06 3.71 -17.23
CA PRO A 161 -4.14 4.04 -15.82
C PRO A 161 -2.88 4.83 -15.45
N PRO A 162 -2.96 5.81 -14.53
CA PRO A 162 -1.79 6.62 -14.19
C PRO A 162 -0.65 5.68 -13.85
N HIS A 163 0.43 5.76 -14.64
CA HIS A 163 1.69 5.11 -14.31
C HIS A 163 1.98 5.47 -12.85
N PRO A 164 2.23 4.49 -11.95
CA PRO A 164 2.28 4.74 -10.50
C PRO A 164 3.37 5.74 -10.08
N GLU A 165 4.17 6.23 -11.01
CA GLU A 165 5.21 7.24 -10.83
C GLU A 165 4.72 8.68 -10.82
N SER A 166 3.46 8.97 -11.19
CA SER A 166 2.97 10.36 -11.24
C SER A 166 2.24 10.84 -9.98
N SER A 167 2.11 10.02 -8.93
CA SER A 167 1.55 10.47 -7.67
C SER A 167 2.66 10.97 -6.73
N PRO A 168 2.72 12.26 -6.38
CA PRO A 168 3.69 12.78 -5.40
C PRO A 168 3.52 12.15 -4.00
N TYR A 169 2.42 11.42 -3.77
CA TYR A 169 2.08 10.71 -2.54
C TYR A 169 2.79 9.35 -2.37
N ARG A 170 3.63 8.90 -3.33
CA ARG A 170 4.33 7.60 -3.26
C ARG A 170 5.85 7.74 -3.37
N LYS A 171 6.44 8.74 -2.75
CA LYS A 171 7.90 8.86 -2.67
C LYS A 171 8.37 8.51 -1.26
N LEU A 172 9.21 7.49 -1.15
CA LEU A 172 9.91 7.19 0.10
C LEU A 172 10.83 8.36 0.46
N ARG A 173 10.87 8.69 1.76
CA ARG A 173 11.78 9.71 2.30
C ARG A 173 13.23 9.24 2.22
N LEU A 174 14.16 10.17 2.11
CA LEU A 174 15.59 9.87 2.01
C LEU A 174 16.19 9.56 3.39
N PHE A 175 17.09 8.58 3.43
CA PHE A 175 17.84 8.22 4.63
C PHE A 175 19.30 7.86 4.28
N SER A 176 20.25 8.53 4.94
CA SER A 176 21.68 8.31 4.71
C SER A 176 22.37 7.48 5.80
N GLY A 177 21.80 7.37 7.00
CA GLY A 177 22.45 6.73 8.15
C GLY A 177 23.62 7.53 8.74
N GLY A 178 23.77 8.81 8.38
CA GLY A 178 24.81 9.69 8.94
C GLY A 178 24.45 10.24 10.32
N PRO A 179 25.44 10.52 11.20
CA PRO A 179 25.22 11.10 12.53
C PRO A 179 24.81 12.59 12.49
N THR A 180 24.97 13.25 11.34
CA THR A 180 24.60 14.65 11.14
C THR A 180 23.24 14.74 10.44
N PRO A 181 22.23 15.42 11.03
CA PRO A 181 20.96 15.67 10.35
C PRO A 181 21.19 16.48 9.08
N ILE A 182 20.89 15.90 7.92
CA ILE A 182 20.90 16.62 6.64
C ILE A 182 19.52 17.27 6.45
N PRO A 183 19.42 18.55 6.06
CA PRO A 183 18.14 19.18 5.78
C PRO A 183 17.34 18.39 4.73
N GLY A 184 16.19 17.86 5.13
CA GLY A 184 15.33 17.01 4.28
C GLY A 184 15.48 15.51 4.49
N GLU A 185 16.40 15.07 5.35
CA GLU A 185 16.51 13.67 5.81
C GLU A 185 15.85 13.49 7.18
N GLU A 186 15.18 12.34 7.37
CA GLU A 186 14.59 11.98 8.65
C GLU A 186 15.53 11.13 9.49
N ALA A 187 15.37 11.21 10.82
CA ALA A 187 16.00 10.26 11.71
C ALA A 187 15.52 8.83 11.40
N PHE A 188 16.34 7.84 11.75
CA PHE A 188 16.08 6.45 11.37
C PHE A 188 14.70 5.94 11.79
N GLU A 189 14.28 6.18 13.04
CA GLU A 189 13.02 5.65 13.57
C GLU A 189 11.77 6.20 12.83
N PRO A 190 11.55 7.53 12.69
CA PRO A 190 10.45 8.05 11.86
C PRO A 190 10.51 7.61 10.39
N TRP A 191 11.71 7.51 9.84
CA TRP A 191 11.90 7.05 8.46
C TRP A 191 11.49 5.59 8.28
N LEU A 192 11.86 4.72 9.22
CA LEU A 192 11.56 3.29 9.19
C LEU A 192 10.06 3.05 9.32
N GLU A 193 9.39 3.73 10.25
CA GLU A 193 7.93 3.68 10.43
C GLU A 193 7.22 4.07 9.13
N HIS A 194 7.53 5.27 8.61
CA HIS A 194 6.94 5.77 7.37
C HIS A 194 7.20 4.84 6.17
N THR A 195 8.42 4.35 6.03
CA THR A 195 8.82 3.48 4.91
C THR A 195 8.13 2.13 4.99
N THR A 196 8.01 1.55 6.18
CA THR A 196 7.35 0.25 6.39
C THR A 196 5.85 0.35 6.08
N GLU A 197 5.18 1.38 6.59
CA GLU A 197 3.76 1.63 6.33
C GLU A 197 3.49 1.83 4.83
N MET A 198 4.28 2.69 4.17
CA MET A 198 4.15 2.94 2.73
C MET A 198 4.38 1.68 1.89
N LEU A 199 5.39 0.89 2.22
CA LEU A 199 5.69 -0.34 1.49
C LEU A 199 4.63 -1.43 1.71
N GLN A 200 3.92 -1.43 2.85
CA GLN A 200 2.81 -2.34 3.10
C GLN A 200 1.58 -1.97 2.26
N GLU A 201 1.25 -0.68 2.17
CA GLU A 201 0.11 -0.19 1.39
C GLU A 201 0.34 -0.23 -0.13
N TRP A 202 1.59 -0.26 -0.58
CA TRP A 202 1.92 -0.31 -2.00
C TRP A 202 1.60 -1.67 -2.63
N ALA A 203 0.60 -1.70 -3.52
CA ALA A 203 0.29 -2.83 -4.39
C ALA A 203 1.20 -2.90 -5.63
N VAL A 204 2.52 -2.79 -5.46
CA VAL A 204 3.52 -2.98 -6.52
C VAL A 204 4.30 -4.28 -6.31
N PRO A 205 4.88 -4.88 -7.37
CA PRO A 205 5.69 -6.08 -7.24
C PRO A 205 6.86 -5.89 -6.27
N GLU A 206 7.23 -6.94 -5.54
CA GLU A 206 8.33 -6.92 -4.55
C GLU A 206 9.65 -6.40 -5.15
N ALA A 207 9.91 -6.71 -6.43
CA ALA A 207 11.10 -6.21 -7.13
C ALA A 207 11.13 -4.67 -7.25
N GLU A 208 9.97 -4.05 -7.48
CA GLU A 208 9.85 -2.60 -7.57
C GLU A 208 9.96 -1.96 -6.18
N LYS A 209 9.34 -2.56 -5.15
CA LYS A 209 9.53 -2.14 -3.74
C LYS A 209 11.00 -2.12 -3.35
N ARG A 210 11.77 -3.16 -3.71
CA ARG A 210 13.21 -3.24 -3.46
C ARG A 210 14.00 -2.17 -4.20
N ARG A 211 13.64 -1.89 -5.45
CA ARG A 211 14.29 -0.83 -6.24
C ARG A 211 14.07 0.53 -5.57
N ARG A 212 12.82 0.86 -5.21
CA ARG A 212 12.46 2.11 -4.54
C ARG A 212 13.12 2.28 -3.17
N LEU A 213 13.20 1.19 -2.39
CA LEU A 213 13.91 1.20 -1.11
C LEU A 213 15.39 1.55 -1.31
N VAL A 214 16.04 0.98 -2.31
CA VAL A 214 17.47 1.29 -2.59
C VAL A 214 17.62 2.73 -3.09
N GLU A 215 16.67 3.23 -3.88
CA GLU A 215 16.69 4.59 -4.41
C GLU A 215 16.55 5.68 -3.33
N CYS A 216 15.93 5.40 -2.19
CA CYS A 216 15.81 6.35 -1.08
C CYS A 216 16.96 6.26 -0.06
N LEU A 217 17.81 5.24 -0.14
CA LEU A 217 18.95 5.06 0.75
C LEU A 217 20.21 5.72 0.20
N ARG A 218 21.01 6.33 1.08
CA ARG A 218 22.30 6.96 0.75
C ARG A 218 23.37 6.51 1.75
N GLY A 219 24.63 6.79 1.43
CA GLY A 219 25.76 6.62 2.36
C GLY A 219 25.84 5.25 3.04
N PRO A 220 26.15 5.20 4.35
CA PRO A 220 26.21 3.96 5.14
C PRO A 220 24.97 3.07 4.99
N ALA A 221 23.76 3.65 4.91
CA ALA A 221 22.53 2.87 4.83
C ALA A 221 22.42 2.09 3.51
N LEU A 222 22.89 2.68 2.41
CA LEU A 222 22.95 2.01 1.12
C LEU A 222 24.00 0.87 1.12
N ASP A 223 25.11 1.05 1.82
CA ASP A 223 26.20 0.07 1.87
C ASP A 223 25.80 -1.19 2.65
N VAL A 224 24.98 -1.07 3.68
CA VAL A 224 24.36 -2.22 4.38
C VAL A 224 23.55 -3.07 3.41
N ILE A 225 22.68 -2.45 2.62
CA ILE A 225 21.84 -3.17 1.64
C ILE A 225 22.66 -3.78 0.52
N ARG A 226 23.71 -3.10 0.04
CA ARG A 226 24.63 -3.66 -0.97
C ARG A 226 25.33 -4.91 -0.45
N THR A 227 25.81 -4.87 0.79
CA THR A 227 26.46 -6.00 1.46
C THR A 227 25.51 -7.18 1.60
N LEU A 228 24.26 -6.92 2.02
CA LEU A 228 23.23 -7.95 2.14
C LEU A 228 22.91 -8.62 0.79
N LYS A 229 22.84 -7.82 -0.29
CA LYS A 229 22.60 -8.32 -1.66
C LYS A 229 23.74 -9.14 -2.24
N LEU A 230 24.99 -8.90 -1.81
CA LEU A 230 26.13 -9.72 -2.23
C LEU A 230 26.00 -11.17 -1.73
N GLY A 231 25.48 -11.36 -0.52
CA GLY A 231 25.23 -12.69 0.04
C GLY A 231 23.96 -13.37 -0.48
N ASN A 232 22.94 -12.58 -0.86
CA ASN A 232 21.68 -13.11 -1.36
C ASN A 232 21.01 -12.12 -2.36
N PRO A 233 21.00 -12.41 -3.68
CA PRO A 233 20.42 -11.53 -4.68
C PRO A 233 18.87 -11.48 -4.65
N GLY A 234 18.22 -12.42 -3.95
CA GLY A 234 16.77 -12.54 -3.82
C GLY A 234 16.19 -12.00 -2.51
N VAL A 235 16.97 -11.26 -1.72
CA VAL A 235 16.56 -10.69 -0.42
C VAL A 235 15.24 -9.94 -0.54
N LYS A 236 14.30 -10.18 0.39
CA LYS A 236 12.99 -9.51 0.41
C LYS A 236 13.10 -8.13 1.03
N VAL A 237 12.09 -7.28 0.78
CA VAL A 237 12.06 -5.91 1.32
C VAL A 237 12.11 -5.92 2.85
N ARG A 238 11.38 -6.86 3.48
CA ARG A 238 11.37 -7.03 4.94
C ARG A 238 12.77 -7.29 5.50
N ASP A 239 13.51 -8.20 4.88
CA ASP A 239 14.85 -8.59 5.34
C ASP A 239 15.84 -7.41 5.15
N CYS A 240 15.64 -6.56 4.12
CA CYS A 240 16.37 -5.29 3.98
C CYS A 240 16.08 -4.31 5.13
N LEU A 241 14.81 -4.14 5.50
CA LEU A 241 14.40 -3.25 6.59
C LEU A 241 14.93 -3.74 7.95
N GLU A 242 14.92 -5.06 8.17
CA GLU A 242 15.49 -5.69 9.37
C GLU A 242 17.00 -5.48 9.48
N ALA A 243 17.74 -5.64 8.37
CA ALA A 243 19.18 -5.35 8.35
C ALA A 243 19.47 -3.87 8.64
N LEU A 244 18.62 -2.96 8.17
CA LEU A 244 18.73 -1.53 8.50
C LEU A 244 18.40 -1.25 9.97
N ASP A 245 17.39 -1.90 10.56
CA ASP A 245 17.10 -1.80 12.00
C ASP A 245 18.26 -2.33 12.85
N HIS A 246 18.92 -3.41 12.43
CA HIS A 246 20.11 -3.89 13.14
C HIS A 246 21.32 -2.94 13.03
N ALA A 247 21.49 -2.26 11.90
CA ALA A 247 22.64 -1.39 11.67
C ALA A 247 22.47 0.05 12.20
N PHE A 248 21.24 0.59 12.12
CA PHE A 248 20.94 1.99 12.44
C PHE A 248 19.83 2.15 13.48
N GLY A 249 19.10 1.08 13.79
CA GLY A 249 18.14 1.07 14.88
C GLY A 249 18.83 1.27 16.21
N ARG A 250 18.07 1.77 17.17
CA ARG A 250 18.56 1.86 18.54
C ARG A 250 18.88 0.44 19.01
N THR A 251 20.10 0.24 19.52
CA THR A 251 20.52 -1.03 20.14
C THR A 251 19.76 -1.36 21.44
N GLU A 252 18.72 -0.60 21.76
CA GLU A 252 17.89 -0.78 22.95
C GLU A 252 17.12 -2.10 22.81
N GLY A 253 17.41 -3.05 23.70
CA GLY A 253 16.63 -4.28 23.79
C GLY A 253 15.19 -3.99 24.21
N SER A 254 14.30 -4.98 24.04
CA SER A 254 12.92 -4.91 24.55
C SER A 254 12.89 -4.57 26.06
N GLU A 255 13.84 -5.12 26.82
CA GLU A 255 14.04 -4.83 28.24
C GLU A 255 14.44 -3.37 28.50
N ASP A 256 15.37 -2.80 27.72
CA ASP A 256 15.82 -1.41 27.90
C ASP A 256 14.68 -0.42 27.68
N VAL A 257 13.88 -0.65 26.63
CA VAL A 257 12.71 0.18 26.31
C VAL A 257 11.68 0.09 27.43
N TYR A 258 11.43 -1.11 27.94
CA TYR A 258 10.49 -1.31 29.04
C TYR A 258 10.98 -0.69 30.35
N CYS A 259 12.28 -0.81 30.66
CA CYS A 259 12.90 -0.13 31.81
C CYS A 259 12.77 1.39 31.70
N LYS A 260 12.97 1.98 30.51
CA LYS A 260 12.74 3.42 30.29
C LYS A 260 11.30 3.82 30.53
N PHE A 261 10.35 3.00 30.08
CA PHE A 261 8.93 3.21 30.37
C PHE A 261 8.64 3.18 31.88
N LEU A 262 9.11 2.16 32.60
CA LEU A 262 8.89 2.03 34.05
C LEU A 262 9.57 3.13 34.89
N ASN A 263 10.66 3.70 34.38
CA ASN A 263 11.38 4.79 35.04
C ASN A 263 10.88 6.18 34.65
N ALA A 264 9.97 6.30 33.68
CA ALA A 264 9.37 7.57 33.32
C ALA A 264 8.43 8.04 34.43
N ARG A 265 8.78 9.18 35.05
CA ARG A 265 7.98 9.86 36.07
C ARG A 265 7.65 11.28 35.62
N GLN A 266 6.62 11.88 36.22
CA GLN A 266 6.27 13.27 35.99
C GLN A 266 7.40 14.18 36.49
N GLN A 267 7.87 15.08 35.63
CA GLN A 267 8.89 16.07 35.95
C GLN A 267 8.31 17.23 36.77
N LYS A 268 9.15 17.93 37.53
CA LYS A 268 8.70 19.10 38.32
C LYS A 268 8.16 20.19 37.39
N GLY A 269 6.90 20.58 37.58
CA GLY A 269 6.22 21.59 36.75
C GLY A 269 5.68 21.07 35.41
N GLU A 270 5.85 19.78 35.10
CA GLU A 270 5.23 19.16 33.92
C GLU A 270 3.74 18.94 34.18
N LYS A 271 2.88 19.39 33.26
CA LYS A 271 1.44 19.05 33.31
C LYS A 271 1.24 17.54 33.26
N VAL A 272 0.19 17.03 33.90
CA VAL A 272 -0.11 15.60 33.91
C VAL A 272 -0.42 15.11 32.49
N SER A 273 -1.13 15.90 31.68
CA SER A 273 -1.39 15.59 30.26
C SER A 273 -0.09 15.44 29.45
N ALA A 274 0.88 16.34 29.64
CA ALA A 274 2.19 16.26 28.98
C ALA A 274 2.97 15.01 29.41
N TYR A 275 2.97 14.68 30.70
CA TYR A 275 3.55 13.45 31.22
C TYR A 275 2.90 12.21 30.58
N VAL A 276 1.57 12.15 30.53
CA VAL A 276 0.82 11.03 29.94
C VAL A 276 1.15 10.87 28.45
N GLN A 277 1.23 11.96 27.69
CA GLN A 277 1.60 11.92 26.27
C GLN A 277 3.04 11.44 26.05
N ARG A 278 3.98 11.88 26.90
CA ARG A 278 5.37 11.41 26.85
C ARG A 278 5.47 9.92 27.20
N LEU A 279 4.69 9.49 28.20
CA LEU A 279 4.61 8.10 28.62
C LEU A 279 4.01 7.21 27.52
N GLU A 280 3.00 7.70 26.80
CA GLU A 280 2.36 6.96 25.69
C GLU A 280 3.37 6.60 24.60
N LYS A 281 4.25 7.54 24.22
CA LYS A 281 5.30 7.30 23.23
C LYS A 281 6.27 6.20 23.67
N LEU A 282 6.57 6.11 24.96
CA LEU A 282 7.44 5.06 25.50
C LEU A 282 6.72 3.71 25.53
N LEU A 283 5.42 3.70 25.87
CA LEU A 283 4.61 2.49 25.88
C LEU A 283 4.42 1.91 24.47
N GLN A 284 4.08 2.76 23.49
CA GLN A 284 3.97 2.36 22.08
C GLN A 284 5.26 1.71 21.59
N ARG A 285 6.42 2.29 21.93
CA ARG A 285 7.72 1.69 21.61
C ARG A 285 7.93 0.34 22.30
N ALA A 286 7.56 0.22 23.58
CA ALA A 286 7.65 -1.04 24.30
C ALA A 286 6.78 -2.14 23.66
N ILE A 287 5.61 -1.78 23.15
CA ILE A 287 4.72 -2.69 22.42
C ILE A 287 5.35 -3.08 21.07
N MET A 288 5.85 -2.12 20.29
CA MET A 288 6.49 -2.39 19.00
C MET A 288 7.71 -3.32 19.12
N ARG A 289 8.47 -3.21 20.21
CA ARG A 289 9.60 -4.10 20.53
C ARG A 289 9.17 -5.40 21.24
N GLY A 290 7.87 -5.65 21.39
CA GLY A 290 7.32 -6.88 21.97
C GLY A 290 7.48 -7.01 23.49
N ALA A 291 7.87 -5.94 24.20
CA ALA A 291 8.04 -5.96 25.65
C ALA A 291 6.70 -5.91 26.41
N VAL A 292 5.64 -5.40 25.77
CA VAL A 292 4.29 -5.31 26.34
C VAL A 292 3.29 -5.83 25.30
N ALA A 293 2.39 -6.71 25.73
CA ALA A 293 1.30 -7.20 24.88
C ALA A 293 0.25 -6.10 24.63
N VAL A 294 -0.32 -6.04 23.42
CA VAL A 294 -1.28 -5.00 23.02
C VAL A 294 -2.52 -5.01 23.94
N GLU A 295 -2.94 -6.18 24.39
CA GLU A 295 -4.08 -6.40 25.29
C GLU A 295 -3.83 -5.81 26.69
N GLN A 296 -2.57 -5.68 27.08
CA GLN A 296 -2.16 -5.16 28.39
C GLN A 296 -1.81 -3.67 28.34
N MET A 297 -1.91 -3.04 27.17
CA MET A 297 -1.52 -1.65 26.95
C MET A 297 -2.23 -0.69 27.92
N ASP A 298 -3.56 -0.74 27.99
CA ASP A 298 -4.34 0.19 28.82
C ASP A 298 -4.04 0.00 30.32
N ARG A 299 -3.89 -1.25 30.75
CA ARG A 299 -3.55 -1.59 32.13
C ARG A 299 -2.15 -1.12 32.50
N THR A 300 -1.18 -1.37 31.63
CA THR A 300 0.23 -1.00 31.82
C THR A 300 0.38 0.52 31.84
N ARG A 301 -0.32 1.23 30.95
CA ARG A 301 -0.39 2.69 30.95
C ARG A 301 -0.90 3.22 32.29
N LEU A 302 -2.07 2.78 32.73
CA LEU A 302 -2.69 3.31 33.94
C LEU A 302 -1.84 3.01 35.18
N ALA A 303 -1.29 1.80 35.29
CA ALA A 303 -0.41 1.43 36.39
C ALA A 303 0.82 2.35 36.46
N GLN A 304 1.46 2.65 35.33
CA GLN A 304 2.62 3.52 35.29
C GLN A 304 2.26 5.00 35.51
N ILE A 305 1.08 5.44 35.10
CA ILE A 305 0.57 6.79 35.41
C ILE A 305 0.42 6.95 36.92
N VAL A 306 -0.25 5.99 37.57
CA VAL A 306 -0.45 5.99 39.03
C VAL A 306 0.89 5.95 39.78
N ARG A 307 1.87 5.20 39.27
CA ARG A 307 3.22 5.09 39.86
C ARG A 307 4.09 6.33 39.64
N GLY A 308 3.96 6.97 38.48
CA GLY A 308 4.86 8.01 38.02
C GLY A 308 4.43 9.45 38.32
N ILE A 309 3.15 9.67 38.66
CA ILE A 309 2.64 10.94 39.18
C ILE A 309 2.83 11.00 40.70
N GLN A 310 2.99 12.21 41.24
CA GLN A 310 3.10 12.43 42.69
C GLN A 310 1.86 11.94 43.45
N TYR A 311 2.06 11.33 44.62
CA TYR A 311 0.98 10.66 45.37
C TYR A 311 -0.20 11.58 45.71
N GLN A 312 0.04 12.85 45.97
CA GLN A 312 -0.97 13.85 46.36
C GLN A 312 -1.46 14.69 45.17
N ASN A 313 -1.22 14.27 43.93
CA ASN A 313 -1.68 15.04 42.78
C ASN A 313 -3.24 15.05 42.75
N PRO A 314 -3.86 16.23 42.69
CA PRO A 314 -5.32 16.37 42.76
C PRO A 314 -6.02 15.64 41.60
N ILE A 315 -5.41 15.58 40.40
CA ILE A 315 -5.97 14.89 39.24
C ILE A 315 -6.09 13.38 39.49
N LEU A 316 -5.09 12.75 40.11
CA LEU A 316 -5.15 11.32 40.47
C LEU A 316 -6.32 11.02 41.42
N LEU A 317 -6.57 11.93 42.37
CA LEU A 317 -7.60 11.79 43.40
C LEU A 317 -9.00 12.02 42.81
N HIS A 318 -9.21 13.14 42.10
CA HIS A 318 -10.50 13.49 41.50
C HIS A 318 -10.94 12.46 40.46
N LEU A 319 -10.03 12.01 39.59
CA LEU A 319 -10.34 11.00 38.58
C LEU A 319 -10.32 9.56 39.13
N ARG A 320 -9.96 9.36 40.40
CA ARG A 320 -9.87 8.05 41.06
C ARG A 320 -9.08 7.01 40.25
N LEU A 321 -7.98 7.44 39.64
CA LEU A 321 -7.20 6.60 38.71
C LEU A 321 -6.64 5.33 39.37
N ARG A 322 -6.50 5.31 40.70
CA ARG A 322 -6.05 4.13 41.46
C ARG A 322 -7.10 3.01 41.49
N GLU A 323 -8.38 3.37 41.60
CA GLU A 323 -9.50 2.42 41.68
C GLU A 323 -9.81 1.79 40.33
N ARG A 324 -9.40 2.45 39.24
CA ARG A 324 -9.67 2.01 37.86
C ARG A 324 -8.62 1.02 37.32
N GLN A 325 -7.67 0.54 38.12
CA GLN A 325 -6.61 -0.36 37.64
C GLN A 325 -7.14 -1.71 37.14
N ASP A 326 -8.26 -2.18 37.67
CA ASP A 326 -8.91 -3.43 37.23
C ASP A 326 -9.71 -3.26 35.94
N ASN A 327 -10.12 -2.03 35.62
CA ASN A 327 -10.81 -1.69 34.38
C ASN A 327 -10.28 -0.35 33.80
N PRO A 328 -9.09 -0.37 33.19
CA PRO A 328 -8.41 0.83 32.75
C PRO A 328 -9.14 1.48 31.57
N PRO A 329 -9.26 2.83 31.54
CA PRO A 329 -9.80 3.53 30.38
C PRO A 329 -8.81 3.52 29.22
N SER A 330 -9.33 3.66 28.00
CA SER A 330 -8.52 3.86 26.80
C SER A 330 -7.73 5.17 26.87
N TYR A 331 -6.63 5.27 26.12
CA TYR A 331 -5.79 6.47 26.06
C TYR A 331 -6.58 7.74 25.73
N SER A 332 -7.43 7.70 24.70
CA SER A 332 -8.19 8.86 24.25
C SER A 332 -9.16 9.39 25.31
N ARG A 333 -9.80 8.48 26.04
CA ARG A 333 -10.68 8.83 27.16
C ARG A 333 -9.86 9.41 28.32
N LEU A 334 -8.78 8.75 28.70
CA LEU A 334 -7.93 9.17 29.81
C LEU A 334 -7.32 10.55 29.59
N ILE A 335 -6.74 10.82 28.42
CA ILE A 335 -6.11 12.11 28.13
C ILE A 335 -7.13 13.25 28.09
N LYS A 336 -8.36 12.97 27.65
CA LYS A 336 -9.46 13.93 27.67
C LYS A 336 -9.84 14.29 29.12
N GLU A 337 -10.13 13.28 29.95
CA GLU A 337 -10.50 13.48 31.36
C GLU A 337 -9.40 14.23 32.14
N VAL A 338 -8.13 13.90 31.90
CA VAL A 338 -6.99 14.60 32.50
C VAL A 338 -6.95 16.07 32.07
N ARG A 339 -7.10 16.38 30.79
CA ARG A 339 -7.06 17.78 30.31
C ARG A 339 -8.23 18.60 30.83
N GLU A 340 -9.42 18.02 30.92
CA GLU A 340 -10.61 18.67 31.49
C GLU A 340 -10.47 18.93 33.00
N GLU A 341 -9.79 18.05 33.73
CA GLU A 341 -9.49 18.25 35.15
C GLU A 341 -8.39 19.31 35.35
N GLU A 342 -7.34 19.32 34.50
CA GLU A 342 -6.31 20.36 34.51
C GLU A 342 -6.90 21.76 34.27
N GLU A 343 -7.83 21.89 33.33
CA GLU A 343 -8.49 23.16 33.03
C GLU A 343 -9.38 23.63 34.18
N ARG A 344 -10.10 22.71 34.85
CA ARG A 344 -10.89 23.01 36.04
C ARG A 344 -10.03 23.49 37.20
N GLN A 345 -8.86 22.88 37.43
CA GLN A 345 -7.93 23.30 38.48
C GLN A 345 -7.31 24.66 38.17
N ALA A 346 -6.90 24.89 36.92
CA ALA A 346 -6.37 26.18 36.48
C ALA A 346 -7.41 27.31 36.62
N ALA A 347 -8.68 27.04 36.30
CA ALA A 347 -9.74 28.00 36.53
C ALA A 347 -9.88 28.30 38.03
N GLY A 348 -9.96 27.27 38.88
CA GLY A 348 -10.09 27.42 40.33
C GLY A 348 -8.97 28.26 40.97
N GLU A 349 -7.72 28.04 40.56
CA GLU A 349 -6.56 28.82 41.04
C GLU A 349 -6.68 30.32 40.68
N VAL A 350 -7.14 30.63 39.46
CA VAL A 350 -7.35 32.02 39.03
C VAL A 350 -8.44 32.71 39.86
N TRP A 351 -9.56 32.02 40.13
CA TRP A 351 -10.63 32.56 40.97
C TRP A 351 -10.16 32.82 42.41
N GLU A 352 -9.35 31.91 42.99
CA GLU A 352 -8.79 32.10 44.33
C GLU A 352 -7.79 33.26 44.39
N GLU A 353 -6.93 33.43 43.38
CA GLU A 353 -6.01 34.56 43.28
C GLU A 353 -6.77 35.89 43.14
N GLU A 354 -7.78 35.95 42.28
CA GLU A 354 -8.61 37.16 42.11
C GLU A 354 -9.35 37.55 43.39
N VAL A 355 -9.95 36.57 44.10
CA VAL A 355 -10.60 36.82 45.40
C VAL A 355 -9.59 37.28 46.45
N THR A 356 -8.40 36.68 46.49
CA THR A 356 -7.35 37.07 47.44
C THR A 356 -6.87 38.51 47.18
N ILE A 357 -6.72 38.90 45.91
CA ILE A 357 -6.34 40.27 45.52
C ILE A 357 -7.44 41.26 45.89
N LEU A 358 -8.72 40.91 45.65
CA LEU A 358 -9.86 41.75 46.02
C LEU A 358 -9.91 41.99 47.54
N VAL A 359 -9.83 40.91 48.34
CA VAL A 359 -9.82 41.01 49.81
C VAL A 359 -8.65 41.85 50.30
N ALA A 360 -7.44 41.66 49.76
CA ALA A 360 -6.24 42.41 50.16
C ALA A 360 -6.31 43.90 49.80
N ASN A 361 -7.00 44.26 48.71
CA ASN A 361 -7.21 45.65 48.32
C ASN A 361 -8.26 46.34 49.18
N GLU A 362 -9.27 45.61 49.64
CA GLU A 362 -10.27 46.10 50.59
C GLU A 362 -9.66 46.36 51.97
N THR A 363 -8.77 45.49 52.46
CA THR A 363 -8.08 45.69 53.75
C THR A 363 -7.04 46.81 53.76
N ARG A 364 -6.65 47.35 52.59
CA ARG A 364 -5.74 48.52 52.49
C ARG A 364 -6.47 49.85 52.38
N ARG A 365 -7.80 49.85 52.20
CA ARG A 365 -8.61 51.07 52.11
C ARG A 365 -9.18 51.53 53.45
N ASP A 366 -9.12 50.68 54.47
CA ASP A 366 -9.36 51.02 55.88
C ASP A 366 -8.02 51.29 56.59
#